data_AF-H0Q155-F1
#
_entry.id   AF-H0Q155-F1
#
_cell.length_a   1.000
_cell.length_b   1.000
_cell.length_c   1.000
_cell.angle_alpha   90.00
_cell.angle_beta   90.00
_cell.angle_gamma   90.00
#
_symmetry.space_group_name_H-M   'P 1'
#
loop_
_entity.id
_entity.type
_entity.pdbx_description
1 polymer ?
#
loop_
_entity_poly.entity_id
_entity_poly.type
_entity_poly.pdbx_seq_one_letter_code
_entity_poly.pdbx_strand_id
1 'polypeptide(L)'
;MDTRGINQMIGELRSTAQAAASKPAAQGTQAAGGVDFAEVLQGALKDVSAAQQEARGMAQDFSAGDPNVNLQDVMVNLQKANLSFQQMVQVRNRLVSAYQDIMNMPV
;
A
#
# COMPACT_ATOMS: atom_id res chain seq x y z
N MET A 1 -35.19 26.61 14.70
CA MET A 1 -33.93 26.40 13.97
C MET A 1 -32.80 26.06 14.94
N ASP A 2 -32.73 24.78 15.31
CA ASP A 2 -31.54 23.92 15.15
C ASP A 2 -30.19 24.25 15.79
N THR A 3 -30.12 24.97 16.93
CA THR A 3 -28.84 25.10 17.67
C THR A 3 -28.63 24.07 18.79
N ARG A 4 -29.71 23.45 19.30
CA ARG A 4 -29.60 22.41 20.35
C ARG A 4 -29.12 21.06 19.83
N GLY A 5 -29.53 20.66 18.62
CA GLY A 5 -29.11 19.41 18.00
C GLY A 5 -27.62 19.40 17.62
N ILE A 6 -27.09 20.55 17.19
CA ILE A 6 -25.67 20.70 16.86
C ILE A 6 -24.78 20.49 18.09
N ASN A 7 -25.20 20.99 19.25
CA ASN A 7 -24.46 20.79 20.50
C ASN A 7 -24.46 19.33 20.96
N GLN A 8 -25.51 18.56 20.67
CA GLN A 8 -25.57 17.12 20.95
C GLN A 8 -24.67 16.33 20.00
N MET A 9 -24.64 16.66 18.71
CA MET A 9 -23.72 16.06 17.74
C MET A 9 -22.26 16.36 18.04
N ILE A 10 -21.91 17.58 18.47
CA ILE A 10 -20.53 17.91 18.87
C ILE A 10 -20.13 17.16 20.14
N GLY A 11 -21.08 16.86 21.04
CA GLY A 11 -20.88 16.00 22.19
C GLY A 11 -20.54 14.55 21.79
N GLU A 12 -21.30 13.97 20.86
CA GLU A 12 -21.03 12.62 20.32
C GLU A 12 -19.73 12.54 19.51
N LEU A 13 -19.40 13.58 18.73
CA LEU A 13 -18.15 13.62 17.98
C LEU A 13 -16.93 13.72 18.92
N ARG A 14 -17.06 14.42 20.05
CA ARG A 14 -15.98 14.47 21.06
C ARG A 14 -15.85 13.18 21.85
N SER A 15 -16.95 12.50 22.18
CA SER A 15 -16.87 11.21 22.89
C SER A 15 -16.30 10.10 22.00
N THR A 16 -16.63 10.09 20.70
CA THR A 16 -16.05 9.16 19.72
C THR A 16 -14.58 9.48 19.42
N ALA A 17 -14.19 10.76 19.37
CA ALA A 17 -12.79 11.16 19.26
C ALA A 17 -11.94 10.77 20.49
N GLN A 18 -12.50 10.87 21.70
CA GLN A 18 -11.82 10.42 22.92
C GLN A 18 -11.74 8.89 23.01
N ALA A 19 -12.73 8.15 22.50
CA ALA A 19 -12.67 6.69 22.39
C ALA A 19 -11.63 6.23 21.34
N ALA A 20 -11.42 7.00 20.28
CA ALA A 20 -10.36 6.77 19.30
C ALA A 20 -8.97 7.12 19.85
N ALA A 21 -8.85 8.17 20.68
CA ALA A 21 -7.60 8.59 21.31
C ALA A 21 -7.20 7.72 22.53
N SER A 22 -8.17 7.06 23.17
CA SER A 22 -7.94 6.18 24.33
C SER A 22 -7.80 4.70 23.94
N LYS A 23 -7.86 4.39 22.64
CA LYS A 23 -7.49 3.07 22.15
C LYS A 23 -5.96 3.00 22.22
N PRO A 24 -5.36 2.20 23.11
CA PRO A 24 -3.94 1.96 23.04
C PRO A 24 -3.70 1.39 21.65
N ALA A 25 -2.84 2.03 20.85
CA ALA A 25 -2.19 1.32 19.77
C ALA A 25 -1.66 0.03 20.41
N ALA A 26 -2.21 -1.10 20.01
CA ALA A 26 -1.95 -2.38 20.64
C ALA A 26 -0.43 -2.58 20.73
N GLN A 27 0.12 -2.34 21.92
CA GLN A 27 1.42 -2.84 22.33
C GLN A 27 1.24 -4.34 22.47
N GLY A 28 1.55 -5.02 21.38
CA GLY A 28 1.26 -6.43 21.20
C GLY A 28 1.78 -6.92 19.87
N THR A 29 3.03 -6.60 19.56
CA THR A 29 3.86 -7.58 18.85
C THR A 29 5.11 -7.74 19.68
N GLN A 30 5.14 -8.88 20.35
CA GLN A 30 6.30 -9.38 21.05
C GLN A 30 7.54 -9.21 20.17
N ALA A 31 8.68 -8.98 20.81
CA ALA A 31 9.98 -9.31 20.26
C ALA A 31 10.04 -10.82 19.98
N ALA A 32 9.35 -11.27 18.93
CA ALA A 32 9.76 -12.41 18.14
C ALA A 32 10.79 -11.86 17.16
N GLY A 33 11.98 -12.47 17.12
CA GLY A 33 13.17 -11.99 16.40
C GLY A 33 12.82 -11.17 15.17
N GLY A 34 13.32 -9.92 15.14
CA GLY A 34 12.98 -8.92 14.14
C GLY A 34 13.01 -9.55 12.75
N VAL A 35 11.88 -9.50 12.06
CA VAL A 35 11.80 -9.88 10.65
C VAL A 35 12.89 -9.09 9.95
N ASP A 36 13.92 -9.79 9.45
CA ASP A 36 15.08 -9.14 8.87
C ASP A 36 14.60 -8.45 7.59
N PHE A 37 14.66 -7.11 7.60
CA PHE A 37 14.23 -6.30 6.47
C PHE A 37 14.97 -6.73 5.19
N ALA A 38 16.21 -7.24 5.31
CA ALA A 38 16.96 -7.80 4.19
C ALA A 38 16.29 -9.06 3.61
N GLU A 39 15.73 -9.94 4.44
CA GLU A 39 15.00 -11.14 3.98
C GLU A 39 13.69 -10.75 3.27
N VAL A 40 12.96 -9.75 3.79
CA VAL A 40 11.74 -9.25 3.15
C VAL A 40 12.05 -8.59 1.81
N LEU A 41 13.13 -7.80 1.74
CA LEU A 41 13.58 -7.17 0.50
C LEU A 41 14.04 -8.22 -0.52
N GLN A 42 14.73 -9.28 -0.07
CA GLN A 42 15.16 -10.37 -0.93
C GLN A 42 13.96 -11.20 -1.44
N GLY A 43 12.93 -11.39 -0.61
CA GLY A 43 11.65 -11.97 -1.02
C GLY A 43 10.98 -11.12 -2.11
N ALA A 44 10.84 -9.81 -1.88
CA ALA A 44 10.25 -8.90 -2.84
C ALA A 44 11.00 -8.86 -4.18
N LEU A 45 12.33 -8.95 -4.18
CA LEU A 45 13.14 -9.02 -5.40
C LEU A 45 12.89 -10.32 -6.19
N LYS A 46 12.72 -11.45 -5.50
CA LYS A 46 12.34 -12.73 -6.14
C LYS A 46 10.95 -12.66 -6.75
N ASP A 47 10.00 -12.07 -6.03
CA ASP A 47 8.62 -11.93 -6.51
C ASP A 47 8.54 -11.07 -7.77
N VAL A 48 9.32 -9.99 -7.84
CA VAL A 48 9.44 -9.16 -9.06
C VAL A 48 10.02 -9.95 -10.23
N SER A 49 11.05 -10.77 -9.99
CA SER A 49 11.63 -11.63 -11.02
C SER A 49 10.64 -12.65 -11.55
N ALA A 50 9.85 -13.26 -10.66
CA ALA A 50 8.81 -14.22 -11.03
C ALA A 50 7.70 -13.55 -11.85
N ALA A 51 7.21 -12.39 -11.41
CA ALA A 51 6.21 -11.60 -12.13
C ALA A 51 6.72 -11.17 -13.52
N GLN A 52 8.01 -10.85 -13.66
CA GLN A 52 8.62 -10.55 -14.95
C GLN A 52 8.63 -11.75 -15.92
N GLN A 53 8.89 -12.96 -15.41
CA GLN A 53 8.87 -14.17 -16.23
C GLN A 53 7.45 -14.53 -16.66
N GLU A 54 6.48 -14.42 -15.75
CA GLU A 54 5.07 -14.66 -16.03
C GLU A 54 4.54 -13.66 -17.08
N ALA A 55 4.87 -12.38 -16.94
CA ALA A 55 4.51 -11.36 -17.92
C ALA A 55 5.10 -11.62 -19.31
N ARG A 56 6.32 -12.17 -19.41
CA ARG A 56 6.91 -12.58 -20.69
C ARG A 56 6.14 -13.73 -21.32
N GLY A 57 5.74 -14.73 -20.53
CA GLY A 57 4.90 -15.83 -21.00
C GLY A 57 3.56 -15.33 -21.53
N MET A 58 2.86 -14.50 -20.74
CA MET A 58 1.60 -13.91 -21.15
C MET A 58 1.70 -13.01 -22.38
N ALA A 59 2.81 -12.26 -22.55
CA ALA A 59 3.04 -11.47 -23.77
C ALA A 59 3.24 -12.36 -25.01
N GLN A 60 3.85 -13.53 -24.82
CA GLN A 60 4.01 -14.55 -25.86
C GLN A 60 2.67 -15.18 -26.23
N ASP A 61 1.82 -15.45 -25.23
CA ASP A 61 0.47 -15.99 -25.44
C ASP A 61 -0.47 -14.93 -26.04
N PHE A 62 -0.34 -13.66 -25.65
CA PHE A 62 -1.14 -12.56 -26.19
C PHE A 62 -0.80 -12.25 -27.65
N SER A 63 0.48 -12.33 -28.03
CA SER A 63 0.89 -12.22 -29.43
C SER A 63 0.41 -13.40 -30.30
N ALA A 64 -0.11 -14.46 -29.68
CA ALA A 64 -0.84 -15.54 -30.36
C ALA A 64 -2.34 -15.24 -30.63
N GLY A 65 -2.85 -14.07 -30.19
CA GLY A 65 -4.12 -13.51 -30.70
C GLY A 65 -5.39 -13.86 -29.91
N ASP A 66 -5.39 -13.71 -28.58
CA ASP A 66 -6.55 -14.04 -27.73
C ASP A 66 -7.75 -13.08 -27.89
N PRO A 67 -8.95 -13.56 -28.25
CA PRO A 67 -10.15 -12.76 -28.52
C PRO A 67 -10.96 -12.31 -27.29
N ASN A 68 -10.53 -12.56 -26.05
CA ASN A 68 -11.35 -12.30 -24.84
C ASN A 68 -11.30 -10.87 -24.26
N VAL A 69 -10.72 -9.88 -24.95
CA VAL A 69 -10.47 -8.55 -24.37
C VAL A 69 -11.59 -7.55 -24.72
N ASN A 70 -12.38 -7.19 -23.72
CA ASN A 70 -13.44 -6.18 -23.83
C ASN A 70 -12.85 -4.77 -23.62
N LEU A 71 -13.21 -3.79 -24.47
CA LEU A 71 -12.63 -2.43 -24.45
C LEU A 71 -12.80 -1.72 -23.09
N GLN A 72 -13.90 -2.00 -22.40
CA GLN A 72 -14.21 -1.48 -21.08
C GLN A 72 -13.19 -1.95 -20.04
N ASP A 73 -12.79 -3.22 -20.09
CA ASP A 73 -11.79 -3.78 -19.19
C ASP A 73 -10.41 -3.19 -19.47
N VAL A 74 -10.08 -2.90 -20.73
CA VAL A 74 -8.84 -2.20 -21.11
C VAL A 74 -8.79 -0.80 -20.49
N MET A 75 -9.88 -0.03 -20.56
CA MET A 75 -9.90 1.33 -20.00
C MET A 75 -9.79 1.33 -18.47
N VAL A 76 -10.48 0.40 -17.79
CA VAL A 76 -10.39 0.26 -16.34
C VAL A 76 -9.00 -0.19 -15.91
N ASN A 77 -8.41 -1.15 -16.62
CA ASN A 77 -7.05 -1.61 -16.34
C ASN A 77 -6.01 -0.51 -16.59
N LEU A 78 -6.19 0.32 -17.62
CA LEU A 78 -5.30 1.46 -17.89
C LEU A 78 -5.36 2.50 -16.75
N GLN A 79 -6.56 2.82 -16.25
CA GLN A 79 -6.72 3.73 -15.13
C GLN A 79 -6.13 3.17 -13.83
N LYS A 80 -6.36 1.88 -13.57
CA LYS A 80 -5.78 1.18 -12.42
C LYS A 80 -4.26 1.17 -12.49
N ALA A 81 -3.68 0.90 -13.68
CA ALA A 81 -2.24 0.93 -13.90
C ALA A 81 -1.64 2.33 -13.63
N ASN A 82 -2.29 3.40 -14.11
CA ASN A 82 -1.85 4.76 -13.82
C ASN A 82 -1.86 5.09 -12.32
N LEU A 83 -2.91 4.68 -11.60
CA LEU A 83 -2.99 4.89 -10.15
C LEU A 83 -1.92 4.07 -9.40
N SER A 84 -1.75 2.80 -9.76
CA SER A 84 -0.72 1.94 -9.16
C SER A 84 0.70 2.43 -9.43
N PHE A 85 0.96 3.00 -10.62
CA PHE A 85 2.25 3.63 -10.92
C PHE A 85 2.53 4.83 -10.01
N GLN A 86 1.53 5.70 -9.81
CA GLN A 86 1.67 6.84 -8.90
C GLN A 86 1.96 6.39 -7.46
N GLN A 87 1.30 5.32 -7.00
CA GLN A 87 1.56 4.73 -5.70
C GLN A 87 2.98 4.14 -5.62
N MET A 88 3.45 3.47 -6.67
CA MET A 88 4.80 2.91 -6.73
C MET A 88 5.88 3.99 -6.62
N VAL A 89 5.69 5.15 -7.25
CA VAL A 89 6.62 6.29 -7.12
C VAL A 89 6.69 6.77 -5.67
N GLN A 90 5.56 6.83 -4.96
CA GLN A 90 5.56 7.20 -3.54
C GLN A 90 6.27 6.17 -2.67
N VAL A 91 6.05 4.88 -2.92
CA VAL A 91 6.74 3.79 -2.22
C VAL A 91 8.24 3.84 -2.48
N ARG A 92 8.66 4.03 -3.74
CA ARG A 92 10.08 4.22 -4.11
C ARG A 92 10.70 5.37 -3.33
N ASN A 93 10.03 6.52 -3.28
CA ASN A 93 10.53 7.68 -2.54
C ASN A 93 10.65 7.37 -1.05
N ARG A 94 9.65 6.71 -0.44
CA ARG A 94 9.68 6.28 0.97
C ARG A 94 10.85 5.33 1.27
N LEU A 95 11.13 4.40 0.36
CA LEU A 95 12.23 3.44 0.49
C LEU A 95 13.60 4.12 0.38
N VAL A 96 13.74 5.09 -0.53
CA VAL A 96 14.97 5.91 -0.63
C VAL A 96 15.18 6.70 0.66
N SER A 97 14.12 7.33 1.19
CA SER A 97 14.19 8.05 2.47
C SER A 97 14.58 7.13 3.62
N ALA A 98 13.94 5.97 3.73
CA ALA A 98 14.22 5.00 4.80
C ALA A 98 15.68 4.48 4.74
N TYR A 99 16.22 4.27 3.54
CA TYR A 99 17.64 3.92 3.38
C TYR A 99 18.55 5.06 3.84
N GLN A 100 18.21 6.30 3.44
CA GLN A 100 18.96 7.49 3.80
C GLN A 100 18.92 7.77 5.31
N ASP A 101 17.79 7.51 5.96
CA ASP A 101 17.59 7.62 7.42
C ASP A 101 18.42 6.58 8.18
N ILE A 102 18.46 5.32 7.71
CA ILE A 102 19.32 4.29 8.28
C ILE A 102 20.81 4.66 8.15
N MET A 103 21.21 5.24 7.01
CA MET A 103 22.59 5.63 6.75
C MET A 103 23.04 6.86 7.54
N ASN A 104 22.12 7.76 7.85
CA ASN A 104 22.36 8.96 8.66
C ASN A 104 22.11 8.74 10.15
N MET A 105 21.69 7.54 10.58
CA MET A 105 21.59 7.22 11.99
C MET A 105 23.00 7.24 12.58
N PRO A 106 23.32 8.14 13.53
CA PRO A 106 24.61 8.10 14.20
C PRO A 106 24.66 6.81 15.03
N VAL A 107 25.74 6.05 14.86
CA VAL A 107 26.11 4.96 15.77
C VAL A 107 26.49 5.49 17.14
#